data_AF-A0A6C0F2X5-F1
#
_entry.id   AF-A0A6C0F2X5-F1
#
_cell.length_a   1.000
_cell.length_b   1.000
_cell.length_c   1.000
_cell.angle_alpha   90.00
_cell.angle_beta   90.00
_cell.angle_gamma   90.00
#
_symmetry.space_group_name_H-M   'P 1'
#
loop_
_entity.id
_entity.type
_entity.pdbx_description
1 polymer ?
#
loop_
_entity_poly.entity_id
_entity_poly.type
_entity_poly.pdbx_seq_one_letter_code
_entity_poly.pdbx_strand_id
1 'polypeptide(L)'
;PIPETAPPIPAANPTANPTANPTANPTPNPTPNPTPNPTPNPQKTLVLYIYHIYNNRVKNFIKKCIFDDDNIDFIIISNTNSKNNNNNNFLKTISRKKNVKILIRNNVGYDFGGWSDALLKNNLYENYNNYIFVNSSVVGPFLKPDFEGKWTDLYINGLKDNVKLFGSTINTTGDALNWAHVQSYIFSMDKTTLKYLIGCSIFSMTNYAKTFNSAIYDKEVLMSRKIIQNNWNIGSLMKYYENVDFTFRDKTPNDYNIIFLDDIMFPHNRNTTWNEYEVVFIKGNRFGIE
;
A
#
# COMPACT_ATOMS: atom_id res chain seq x y z
N PRO A 1 -35.77 -59.85 -73.16
CA PRO A 1 -34.74 -59.31 -72.25
C PRO A 1 -33.49 -58.89 -73.05
N ILE A 2 -33.52 -57.67 -73.60
CA ILE A 2 -32.41 -56.97 -74.28
C ILE A 2 -32.65 -55.47 -74.00
N PRO A 3 -31.62 -54.66 -73.68
CA PRO A 3 -30.94 -53.81 -74.68
C PRO A 3 -29.40 -53.82 -74.49
N GLU A 4 -28.53 -53.85 -75.50
CA GLU A 4 -28.28 -53.01 -76.70
C GLU A 4 -27.15 -51.98 -76.52
N THR A 5 -26.19 -52.06 -77.47
CA THR A 5 -25.46 -50.97 -78.15
C THR A 5 -24.27 -50.24 -77.48
N ALA A 6 -23.10 -50.39 -78.11
CA ALA A 6 -22.08 -49.34 -78.33
C ALA A 6 -22.53 -48.43 -79.51
N PRO A 7 -21.86 -47.33 -79.99
CA PRO A 7 -20.48 -46.85 -79.78
C PRO A 7 -20.35 -45.26 -79.68
N PRO A 8 -19.56 -44.45 -80.44
CA PRO A 8 -18.27 -43.84 -79.99
C PRO A 8 -18.02 -42.31 -80.31
N ILE A 9 -16.83 -41.78 -79.90
CA ILE A 9 -15.96 -40.65 -80.43
C ILE A 9 -16.40 -39.13 -80.32
N PRO A 10 -15.59 -38.09 -80.73
CA PRO A 10 -14.94 -37.09 -79.84
C PRO A 10 -15.12 -35.60 -80.29
N ALA A 11 -14.18 -34.72 -79.87
CA ALA A 11 -13.79 -33.38 -80.37
C ALA A 11 -14.13 -32.22 -79.40
N ALA A 12 -13.29 -31.20 -79.15
CA ALA A 12 -12.13 -30.68 -79.88
C ALA A 12 -11.12 -29.97 -78.94
N ASN A 13 -9.85 -30.00 -79.37
CA ASN A 13 -8.71 -29.14 -79.01
C ASN A 13 -8.99 -27.66 -79.43
N PRO A 14 -8.16 -26.61 -79.16
CA PRO A 14 -6.73 -26.64 -78.82
C PRO A 14 -6.20 -25.57 -77.83
N THR A 15 -4.87 -25.60 -77.66
CA THR A 15 -3.90 -24.48 -77.67
C THR A 15 -3.36 -23.88 -76.36
N ALA A 16 -2.03 -24.02 -76.28
CA ALA A 16 -1.02 -23.01 -75.95
C ALA A 16 -0.78 -22.65 -74.47
N ASN A 17 0.34 -23.14 -73.97
CA ASN A 17 1.19 -22.43 -73.01
C ASN A 17 1.87 -21.27 -73.79
N PRO A 18 2.03 -20.05 -73.22
CA PRO A 18 3.15 -19.84 -72.29
C PRO A 18 2.80 -18.93 -71.10
N THR A 19 3.18 -19.37 -69.89
CA THR A 19 3.10 -18.56 -68.68
C THR A 19 4.06 -17.37 -68.76
N ALA A 20 3.50 -16.16 -68.85
CA ALA A 20 4.22 -14.91 -68.69
C ALA A 20 4.65 -14.73 -67.22
N ASN A 21 5.89 -14.30 -67.02
CA ASN A 21 6.36 -13.68 -65.78
C ASN A 21 5.90 -12.20 -65.80
N PRO A 22 5.28 -11.67 -64.74
CA PRO A 22 6.00 -10.78 -63.81
C PRO A 22 5.44 -10.96 -62.37
N THR A 23 5.96 -10.44 -61.25
CA THR A 23 6.58 -9.16 -60.91
C THR A 23 7.06 -9.24 -59.45
N ALA A 24 7.97 -8.35 -59.07
CA ALA A 24 8.58 -8.11 -57.75
C ALA A 24 7.80 -8.48 -56.47
N ASN A 25 8.53 -9.01 -55.49
CA ASN A 25 8.13 -9.16 -54.09
C ASN A 25 7.70 -7.79 -53.48
N PRO A 26 6.61 -7.73 -52.70
CA PRO A 26 6.27 -6.54 -51.95
C PRO A 26 7.17 -6.39 -50.73
N THR A 27 7.79 -5.23 -50.59
CA THR A 27 8.52 -4.80 -49.39
C THR A 27 7.56 -4.75 -48.19
N PRO A 28 7.94 -5.23 -46.99
CA PRO A 28 7.11 -5.12 -45.80
C PRO A 28 6.84 -3.65 -45.44
N ASN A 29 5.57 -3.32 -45.20
CA ASN A 29 5.16 -1.99 -44.74
C ASN A 29 5.75 -1.72 -43.34
N PRO A 30 6.27 -0.52 -43.04
CA PRO A 30 6.78 -0.21 -41.71
C PRO A 30 5.63 -0.25 -40.69
N THR A 31 5.83 -1.03 -39.63
CA THR A 31 4.93 -1.11 -38.48
C THR A 31 4.74 0.29 -37.88
N PRO A 32 3.51 0.75 -37.59
CA PRO A 32 3.31 2.00 -36.88
C PRO A 32 4.03 1.95 -35.54
N ASN A 33 4.84 2.96 -35.25
CA ASN A 33 5.50 3.11 -33.96
C ASN A 33 4.43 3.10 -32.84
N PRO A 34 4.66 2.41 -31.71
CA PRO A 34 3.71 2.40 -30.61
C PRO A 34 3.52 3.84 -30.12
N THR A 35 2.26 4.29 -30.09
CA THR A 35 1.87 5.56 -29.48
C THR A 35 2.40 5.58 -28.04
N PRO A 36 3.08 6.65 -27.59
CA PRO A 36 3.55 6.75 -26.22
C PRO A 36 2.37 6.51 -25.26
N ASN A 37 2.55 5.59 -24.33
CA ASN A 37 1.58 5.38 -23.25
C ASN A 37 1.33 6.75 -22.58
N PRO A 38 0.08 7.14 -22.29
CA PRO A 38 -0.19 8.39 -21.58
C PRO A 38 0.61 8.40 -20.28
N THR A 39 1.38 9.46 -20.07
CA THR A 39 2.15 9.68 -18.84
C THR A 39 1.21 9.48 -17.65
N PRO A 40 1.51 8.58 -16.69
CA PRO A 40 0.67 8.40 -15.52
C PRO A 40 0.46 9.75 -14.85
N ASN A 41 -0.80 10.12 -14.61
CA ASN A 41 -1.12 11.31 -13.85
C ASN A 41 -0.36 11.23 -12.51
N PRO A 42 0.26 12.32 -12.01
CA PRO A 42 1.07 12.27 -10.80
C PRO A 42 0.26 11.65 -9.66
N GLN A 43 0.73 10.53 -9.11
CA GLN A 43 0.03 9.88 -8.01
C GLN A 43 0.21 10.71 -6.75
N LYS A 44 -0.88 11.26 -6.23
CA LYS A 44 -0.87 12.09 -5.03
C LYS A 44 -0.97 11.24 -3.76
N THR A 45 -0.09 11.47 -2.80
CA THR A 45 -0.03 10.71 -1.54
C THR A 45 -0.44 11.59 -0.36
N LEU A 46 -1.20 11.02 0.57
CA LEU A 46 -1.55 11.62 1.84
C LEU A 46 -0.89 10.89 3.00
N VAL A 47 -0.07 11.59 3.78
CA VAL A 47 0.49 11.07 5.03
C VAL A 47 -0.35 11.57 6.21
N LEU A 48 -0.92 10.66 6.99
CA LEU A 48 -1.72 10.96 8.18
C LEU A 48 -0.95 10.59 9.43
N TYR A 49 -0.38 11.59 10.10
CA TYR A 49 0.35 11.41 11.35
C TYR A 49 -0.52 11.78 12.55
N ILE A 50 -0.68 10.88 13.51
CA ILE A 50 -1.52 11.09 14.69
C ILE A 50 -0.76 11.00 16.02
N TYR A 51 -1.12 11.86 16.98
CA TYR A 51 -0.63 11.80 18.35
C TYR A 51 -1.69 12.22 19.37
N HIS A 52 -1.68 11.60 20.56
CA HIS A 52 -2.48 12.02 21.72
C HIS A 52 -1.71 12.99 22.62
N ILE A 53 -0.45 12.64 22.94
CA ILE A 53 0.46 13.42 23.78
C ILE A 53 1.60 13.94 22.91
N TYR A 54 1.92 15.23 23.05
CA TYR A 54 3.08 15.81 22.39
C TYR A 54 4.35 15.52 23.19
N ASN A 55 5.29 14.79 22.62
CA ASN A 55 6.56 14.42 23.23
C ASN A 55 7.74 14.55 22.23
N ASN A 56 8.92 14.05 22.58
CA ASN A 56 10.10 14.19 21.75
C ASN A 56 10.02 13.33 20.47
N ARG A 57 9.35 12.17 20.51
CA ARG A 57 9.03 11.41 19.28
C ARG A 57 8.20 12.23 18.29
N VAL A 58 7.13 12.89 18.77
CA VAL A 58 6.30 13.78 17.94
C VAL A 58 7.12 14.93 17.36
N LYS A 59 7.92 15.58 18.21
CA LYS A 59 8.82 16.66 17.78
C LYS A 59 9.81 16.17 16.71
N ASN A 60 10.36 14.98 16.87
CA ASN A 60 11.31 14.38 15.93
C ASN A 60 10.64 14.03 14.60
N PHE A 61 9.44 13.45 14.62
CA PHE A 61 8.68 13.17 13.40
C PHE A 61 8.44 14.46 12.61
N ILE A 62 7.89 15.49 13.27
CA ILE A 62 7.61 16.78 12.64
C ILE A 62 8.87 17.39 12.01
N LYS A 63 10.01 17.30 12.69
CA LYS A 63 11.27 17.89 12.21
C LYS A 63 11.94 17.10 11.08
N LYS A 64 11.86 15.76 11.12
CA LYS A 64 12.66 14.88 10.24
C LYS A 64 11.86 14.25 9.11
N CYS A 65 10.53 14.14 9.27
CA CYS A 65 9.68 13.39 8.33
C CYS A 65 8.85 14.29 7.41
N ILE A 66 8.57 15.54 7.82
CA ILE A 66 7.78 16.49 7.04
C ILE A 66 8.71 17.28 6.12
N PHE A 67 8.40 17.26 4.82
CA PHE A 67 9.14 17.97 3.78
C PHE A 67 8.15 18.58 2.77
N ASP A 68 8.63 19.52 1.94
CA ASP A 68 7.80 20.12 0.89
C ASP A 68 7.84 19.25 -0.37
N ASP A 69 6.68 18.92 -0.91
CA ASP A 69 6.53 18.19 -2.17
C ASP A 69 5.14 18.49 -2.78
N ASP A 70 5.06 18.57 -4.09
CA ASP A 70 3.80 18.89 -4.78
C ASP A 70 2.81 17.71 -4.83
N ASN A 71 3.31 16.49 -4.67
CA ASN A 71 2.53 15.26 -4.73
C ASN A 71 2.34 14.59 -3.36
N ILE A 72 2.91 15.14 -2.28
CA ILE A 72 2.79 14.57 -0.94
C ILE A 72 2.25 15.63 0.03
N ASP A 73 1.04 15.41 0.50
CA ASP A 73 0.43 16.22 1.56
C ASP A 73 0.51 15.48 2.91
N PHE A 74 0.60 16.24 3.98
CA PHE A 74 0.61 15.78 5.36
C PHE A 74 -0.61 16.31 6.12
N ILE A 75 -1.26 15.46 6.89
CA ILE A 75 -2.20 15.88 7.93
C ILE A 75 -1.62 15.47 9.28
N ILE A 76 -1.41 16.48 10.13
CA ILE A 76 -0.98 16.31 11.51
C ILE A 76 -2.22 16.33 12.41
N ILE A 77 -2.56 15.18 12.97
CA ILE A 77 -3.76 14.96 13.77
C ILE A 77 -3.39 14.95 15.24
N SER A 78 -3.88 15.95 15.96
CA SER A 78 -3.73 16.07 17.40
C SER A 78 -5.02 15.58 18.08
N ASN A 79 -4.98 14.36 18.62
CA ASN A 79 -6.02 13.78 19.46
C ASN A 79 -5.97 14.36 20.87
N THR A 80 -6.00 15.68 21.03
CA THR A 80 -5.98 16.34 22.34
C THR A 80 -7.19 17.25 22.51
N ASN A 81 -7.59 17.50 23.75
CA ASN A 81 -8.65 18.47 23.99
C ASN A 81 -8.17 19.85 23.49
N SER A 82 -8.97 20.48 22.62
CA SER A 82 -8.64 21.77 22.01
C SER A 82 -8.29 22.85 23.04
N LYS A 83 -8.80 22.77 24.27
CA LYS A 83 -8.51 23.71 25.36
C LYS A 83 -7.05 23.65 25.86
N ASN A 84 -6.38 22.50 25.70
CA ASN A 84 -5.01 22.28 26.18
C ASN A 84 -3.94 22.56 25.11
N ASN A 85 -4.34 22.97 23.90
CA ASN A 85 -3.43 23.03 22.74
C ASN A 85 -2.84 24.43 22.49
N ASN A 86 -2.97 25.35 23.44
CA ASN A 86 -2.87 26.78 23.15
C ASN A 86 -1.48 27.31 22.79
N ASN A 87 -0.37 26.58 22.95
CA ASN A 87 0.96 27.17 22.74
C ASN A 87 2.03 26.25 22.11
N ASN A 88 1.67 25.35 21.20
CA ASN A 88 2.70 24.65 20.41
C ASN A 88 3.19 25.51 19.23
N ASN A 89 4.19 26.37 19.47
CA ASN A 89 4.85 27.19 18.45
C ASN A 89 5.33 26.39 17.22
N PHE A 90 5.62 25.09 17.38
CA PHE A 90 5.98 24.19 16.29
C PHE A 90 4.81 23.89 15.33
N LEU A 91 3.60 23.66 15.84
CA LEU A 91 2.41 23.46 15.00
C LEU A 91 2.10 24.70 14.17
N LYS A 92 2.21 25.90 14.78
CA LYS A 92 2.10 27.18 14.07
C LYS A 92 3.14 27.35 12.96
N THR A 93 4.30 26.72 13.10
CA THR A 93 5.38 26.81 12.11
C THR A 93 5.09 25.93 10.91
N ILE A 94 4.74 24.66 11.13
CA ILE A 94 4.45 23.73 10.04
C ILE A 94 3.12 24.02 9.35
N SER A 95 2.15 24.66 10.02
CA SER A 95 0.87 25.06 9.40
C SER A 95 1.02 26.10 8.29
N ARG A 96 2.20 26.71 8.13
CA ARG A 96 2.50 27.64 7.04
C ARG A 96 2.93 26.92 5.75
N LYS A 97 3.28 25.63 5.84
CA LYS A 97 3.65 24.84 4.65
C LYS A 97 2.39 24.51 3.85
N LYS A 98 2.46 24.69 2.53
CA LYS A 98 1.32 24.50 1.61
C LYS A 98 0.76 23.08 1.61
N ASN A 99 1.63 22.10 1.83
CA ASN A 99 1.31 20.67 1.81
C ASN A 99 1.07 20.11 3.23
N VAL A 100 0.84 20.96 4.25
CA VAL A 100 0.59 20.53 5.62
C VAL A 100 -0.74 21.08 6.12
N LYS A 101 -1.59 20.20 6.63
CA LYS A 101 -2.84 20.55 7.33
C LYS A 101 -2.78 20.05 8.77
N ILE A 102 -3.50 20.72 9.66
CA ILE A 102 -3.58 20.34 11.07
C ILE A 102 -5.04 20.06 11.43
N LEU A 103 -5.28 18.91 12.04
CA LEU A 103 -6.57 18.53 12.61
C LEU A 103 -6.43 18.41 14.12
N ILE A 104 -7.16 19.23 14.88
CA ILE A 104 -7.23 19.12 16.34
C ILE A 104 -8.60 18.55 16.70
N ARG A 105 -8.63 17.49 17.51
CA ARG A 105 -9.85 16.76 17.86
C ARG A 105 -9.74 16.09 19.23
N ASN A 106 -10.88 15.79 19.83
CA ASN A 106 -10.92 14.94 21.02
C ASN A 106 -10.44 13.52 20.71
N ASN A 107 -9.85 12.85 21.71
CA ASN A 107 -9.37 11.48 21.56
C ASN A 107 -10.52 10.45 21.58
N VAL A 108 -11.34 10.43 20.54
CA VAL A 108 -12.40 9.44 20.32
C VAL A 108 -11.94 8.45 19.25
N GLY A 109 -12.09 7.15 19.51
CA GLY A 109 -11.69 6.11 18.56
C GLY A 109 -10.17 5.91 18.40
N TYR A 110 -9.35 6.47 19.29
CA TYR A 110 -7.89 6.38 19.25
C TYR A 110 -7.31 6.81 17.89
N ASP A 111 -6.25 6.14 17.42
CA ASP A 111 -5.56 6.45 16.17
C ASP A 111 -6.50 6.31 14.97
N PHE A 112 -7.20 5.17 14.86
CA PHE A 112 -8.16 4.91 13.79
C PHE A 112 -9.31 5.91 13.73
N GLY A 113 -9.79 6.41 14.88
CA GLY A 113 -10.81 7.44 14.92
C GLY A 113 -10.31 8.76 14.36
N GLY A 114 -9.07 9.16 14.67
CA GLY A 114 -8.52 10.40 14.14
C GLY A 114 -8.16 10.32 12.66
N TRP A 115 -7.62 9.19 12.21
CA TRP A 115 -7.46 8.93 10.78
C TRP A 115 -8.80 8.96 10.04
N SER A 116 -9.84 8.35 10.61
CA SER A 116 -11.20 8.37 10.04
C SER A 116 -11.74 9.79 9.90
N ASP A 117 -11.64 10.61 10.95
CA ASP A 117 -12.09 12.01 10.90
C ASP A 117 -11.34 12.83 9.85
N ALA A 118 -10.03 12.61 9.71
CA ALA A 118 -9.22 13.32 8.72
C ALA A 118 -9.58 12.92 7.28
N LEU A 119 -9.78 11.62 7.03
CA LEU A 119 -10.06 11.10 5.70
C LEU A 119 -11.49 11.39 5.24
N LEU A 120 -12.46 11.12 6.09
CA LEU A 120 -13.87 11.02 5.72
C LEU A 120 -14.59 12.36 5.78
N LYS A 121 -14.08 13.32 6.56
CA LYS A 121 -14.62 14.68 6.56
C LYS A 121 -14.52 15.27 5.15
N ASN A 122 -15.68 15.62 4.59
CA ASN A 122 -15.84 16.15 3.23
C ASN A 122 -15.26 15.22 2.15
N ASN A 123 -15.20 13.91 2.40
CA ASN A 123 -14.60 12.92 1.49
C ASN A 123 -13.18 13.28 1.04
N LEU A 124 -12.37 13.85 1.94
CA LEU A 124 -11.03 14.34 1.62
C LEU A 124 -10.17 13.28 0.93
N TYR A 125 -10.31 12.01 1.33
CA TYR A 125 -9.59 10.89 0.74
C TYR A 125 -9.74 10.81 -0.78
N GLU A 126 -10.88 11.18 -1.38
CA GLU A 126 -11.07 11.10 -2.83
C GLU A 126 -10.04 11.90 -3.65
N ASN A 127 -9.34 12.86 -3.04
CA ASN A 127 -8.32 13.69 -3.68
C ASN A 127 -6.92 13.04 -3.77
N TYR A 128 -6.72 11.83 -3.23
CA TYR A 128 -5.40 11.19 -3.15
C TYR A 128 -5.40 9.75 -3.65
N ASN A 129 -4.31 9.33 -4.28
CA ASN A 129 -4.15 7.98 -4.80
C ASN A 129 -3.64 7.00 -3.74
N ASN A 130 -2.74 7.45 -2.87
CA ASN A 130 -2.07 6.62 -1.88
C ASN A 130 -2.12 7.25 -0.48
N TYR A 131 -2.01 6.41 0.54
CA TYR A 131 -2.14 6.83 1.93
C TYR A 131 -1.05 6.16 2.76
N ILE A 132 -0.47 6.92 3.68
CA ILE A 132 0.43 6.40 4.71
C ILE A 132 -0.12 6.85 6.06
N PHE A 133 -0.35 5.91 6.94
CA PHE A 133 -0.86 6.12 8.29
C PHE A 133 0.29 5.94 9.26
N VAL A 134 0.47 6.87 10.18
CA VAL A 134 1.57 6.84 11.15
C VAL A 134 1.06 7.31 12.50
N ASN A 135 1.41 6.62 13.58
CA ASN A 135 1.11 7.09 14.94
C ASN A 135 2.36 7.52 15.71
N SER A 136 2.15 8.22 16.82
CA SER A 136 3.23 8.81 17.63
C SER A 136 4.11 7.82 18.41
N SER A 137 3.90 6.52 18.23
CA SER A 137 4.84 5.53 18.77
C SER A 137 6.16 5.51 17.98
N VAL A 138 6.17 6.00 16.74
CA VAL A 138 7.33 5.87 15.85
C VAL A 138 8.55 6.69 16.27
N VAL A 139 9.73 6.13 16.00
CA VAL A 139 11.00 6.84 15.91
C VAL A 139 11.60 6.52 14.54
N GLY A 140 12.12 7.54 13.86
CA GLY A 140 12.63 7.44 12.50
C GLY A 140 12.58 8.80 11.77
N PRO A 141 12.72 8.82 10.43
CA PRO A 141 13.01 7.66 9.60
C PRO A 141 14.50 7.29 9.73
N PHE A 142 14.80 6.00 9.76
CA PHE A 142 16.15 5.46 9.68
C PHE A 142 16.40 5.07 8.23
N LEU A 143 17.02 5.97 7.48
CA LEU A 143 17.39 5.75 6.10
C LEU A 143 18.88 5.45 6.03
N LYS A 144 19.28 4.56 5.12
CA LYS A 144 20.70 4.30 4.90
C LYS A 144 21.40 5.56 4.36
N PRO A 145 22.69 5.77 4.64
CA PRO A 145 23.41 6.96 4.15
C PRO A 145 23.41 7.11 2.62
N ASP A 146 23.34 6.00 1.89
CA ASP A 146 23.30 5.90 0.44
C ASP A 146 21.87 5.85 -0.14
N PHE A 147 20.84 5.95 0.70
CA PHE A 147 19.45 5.92 0.22
C PHE A 147 19.09 7.23 -0.48
N GLU A 148 18.90 7.14 -1.79
CA GLU A 148 18.37 8.21 -2.62
C GLU A 148 16.84 8.06 -2.73
N GLY A 149 16.09 9.01 -2.17
CA GLY A 149 14.63 9.01 -2.24
C GLY A 149 13.97 9.55 -0.99
N LYS A 150 12.64 9.45 -0.93
CA LYS A 150 11.86 9.83 0.25
C LYS A 150 11.51 8.58 1.04
N TRP A 151 11.44 8.71 2.36
CA TRP A 151 11.01 7.61 3.22
C TRP A 151 9.62 7.08 2.83
N THR A 152 8.75 7.94 2.27
CA THR A 152 7.42 7.58 1.79
C THR A 152 7.46 6.58 0.65
N ASP A 153 8.48 6.66 -0.21
CA ASP A 153 8.61 5.84 -1.41
C ASP A 153 8.78 4.37 -1.04
N LEU A 154 9.47 4.10 0.09
CA LEU A 154 9.65 2.75 0.62
C LEU A 154 8.32 2.05 0.95
N TYR A 155 7.32 2.81 1.42
CA TYR A 155 6.00 2.26 1.74
C TYR A 155 5.12 2.13 0.50
N ILE A 156 5.09 3.17 -0.35
CA ILE A 156 4.26 3.15 -1.56
C ILE A 156 4.75 2.09 -2.55
N ASN A 157 6.06 1.95 -2.74
CA ASN A 157 6.63 0.94 -3.64
C ASN A 157 6.43 -0.50 -3.11
N GLY A 158 6.13 -0.67 -1.83
CA GLY A 158 5.76 -1.96 -1.24
C GLY A 158 4.36 -2.44 -1.64
N LEU A 159 3.50 -1.55 -2.13
CA LEU A 159 2.16 -1.87 -2.67
C LEU A 159 2.25 -2.41 -4.10
N LYS A 160 3.09 -3.43 -4.29
CA LYS A 160 3.31 -4.10 -5.58
C LYS A 160 2.48 -5.37 -5.71
N ASP A 161 2.24 -5.78 -6.95
CA ASP A 161 1.52 -7.01 -7.28
C ASP A 161 0.14 -7.06 -6.57
N ASN A 162 -0.10 -8.09 -5.77
CA ASN A 162 -1.34 -8.27 -5.00
C ASN A 162 -1.24 -7.76 -3.56
N VAL A 163 -0.16 -7.08 -3.17
CA VAL A 163 -0.02 -6.50 -1.83
C VAL A 163 -0.80 -5.20 -1.74
N LYS A 164 -1.83 -5.18 -0.88
CA LYS A 164 -2.75 -4.03 -0.74
C LYS A 164 -2.63 -3.28 0.57
N LEU A 165 -1.95 -3.88 1.54
CA LEU A 165 -1.62 -3.26 2.83
C LEU A 165 -0.16 -3.55 3.13
N PHE A 166 0.64 -2.50 3.26
CA PHE A 166 2.09 -2.63 3.42
C PHE A 166 2.61 -1.74 4.54
N GLY A 167 3.38 -2.30 5.48
CA GLY A 167 3.93 -1.55 6.61
C GLY A 167 5.35 -1.92 6.97
N SER A 168 5.80 -1.53 8.16
CA SER A 168 7.18 -1.82 8.59
C SER A 168 7.37 -3.27 9.03
N THR A 169 6.40 -3.83 9.78
CA THR A 169 6.45 -5.20 10.29
C THR A 169 5.09 -5.86 10.26
N ILE A 170 5.08 -7.19 10.17
CA ILE A 170 3.90 -8.04 10.39
C ILE A 170 4.07 -8.77 11.72
N ASN A 171 3.01 -8.82 12.51
CA ASN A 171 2.88 -9.68 13.68
C ASN A 171 1.87 -10.78 13.36
N THR A 172 2.23 -12.04 13.60
CA THR A 172 1.32 -13.18 13.40
C THR A 172 0.78 -13.76 14.68
N THR A 173 1.20 -13.28 15.84
CA THR A 173 0.86 -13.81 17.16
C THR A 173 1.06 -15.33 17.26
N GLY A 174 2.09 -15.85 16.57
CA GLY A 174 2.35 -17.29 16.45
C GLY A 174 1.43 -18.07 15.49
N ASP A 175 0.38 -17.46 14.93
CA ASP A 175 -0.59 -18.10 14.04
C ASP A 175 -0.95 -17.18 12.86
N ALA A 176 -0.21 -17.38 11.76
CA ALA A 176 -0.34 -16.57 10.57
C ALA A 176 -1.68 -16.74 9.84
N LEU A 177 -2.35 -17.88 9.99
CA LEU A 177 -3.62 -18.12 9.31
C LEU A 177 -4.73 -17.25 9.87
N ASN A 178 -4.75 -17.06 11.19
CA ASN A 178 -5.85 -16.38 11.87
C ASN A 178 -5.51 -14.96 12.30
N TRP A 179 -4.23 -14.65 12.54
CA TRP A 179 -3.84 -13.44 13.26
C TRP A 179 -2.74 -12.62 12.60
N ALA A 180 -2.24 -13.02 11.42
CA ALA A 180 -1.31 -12.19 10.66
C ALA A 180 -1.87 -10.79 10.40
N HIS A 181 -1.14 -9.77 10.85
CA HIS A 181 -1.49 -8.38 10.65
C HIS A 181 -0.28 -7.47 10.51
N VAL A 182 -0.40 -6.47 9.63
CA VAL A 182 0.53 -5.35 9.56
C VAL A 182 0.35 -4.50 10.82
N GLN A 183 1.44 -4.24 11.53
CA GLN A 183 1.37 -3.47 12.78
C GLN A 183 1.06 -1.98 12.49
N SER A 184 0.14 -1.39 13.26
CA SER A 184 -0.49 -0.10 12.89
C SER A 184 0.35 1.15 13.17
N TYR A 185 1.58 1.02 13.69
CA TYR A 185 2.43 2.20 13.95
C TYR A 185 2.85 2.93 12.68
N ILE A 186 3.00 2.18 11.58
CA ILE A 186 3.08 2.74 10.23
C ILE A 186 2.66 1.71 9.17
N PHE A 187 1.78 2.12 8.27
CA PHE A 187 1.34 1.32 7.14
C PHE A 187 0.82 2.19 5.99
N SER A 188 0.67 1.58 4.83
CA SER A 188 0.24 2.23 3.60
C SER A 188 -0.75 1.37 2.82
N MET A 189 -1.52 2.04 1.96
CA MET A 189 -2.48 1.43 1.04
C MET A 189 -2.83 2.39 -0.10
N ASP A 190 -3.40 1.85 -1.19
CA ASP A 190 -3.96 2.64 -2.28
C ASP A 190 -5.43 3.06 -2.02
N LYS A 191 -5.97 3.94 -2.86
CA LYS A 191 -7.37 4.42 -2.78
C LYS A 191 -8.39 3.29 -2.87
N THR A 192 -8.15 2.30 -3.73
CA THR A 192 -9.07 1.17 -3.91
C THR A 192 -9.21 0.38 -2.61
N THR A 193 -8.08 0.13 -1.96
CA THR A 193 -7.99 -0.57 -0.68
C THR A 193 -8.62 0.25 0.44
N LEU A 194 -8.34 1.55 0.49
CA LEU A 194 -8.96 2.43 1.48
C LEU A 194 -10.49 2.43 1.35
N LYS A 195 -11.04 2.54 0.13
CA LYS A 195 -12.50 2.48 -0.11
C LYS A 195 -13.11 1.17 0.40
N TYR A 196 -12.45 0.05 0.13
CA TYR A 196 -12.87 -1.25 0.63
C TYR A 196 -12.89 -1.28 2.18
N LEU A 197 -11.84 -0.78 2.83
CA LEU A 197 -11.74 -0.77 4.30
C LEU A 197 -12.70 0.22 4.97
N ILE A 198 -13.08 1.31 4.29
CA ILE A 198 -14.18 2.20 4.70
C ILE A 198 -15.51 1.41 4.67
N GLY A 199 -15.78 0.68 3.59
CA GLY A 199 -16.96 -0.21 3.49
C GLY A 199 -16.99 -1.30 4.58
N CYS A 200 -15.82 -1.78 5.00
CA CYS A 200 -15.67 -2.72 6.12
C CYS A 200 -15.79 -2.08 7.51
N SER A 201 -16.03 -0.76 7.60
CA SER A 201 -16.06 0.00 8.86
C SER A 201 -14.76 -0.04 9.67
N ILE A 202 -13.61 -0.29 9.03
CA ILE A 202 -12.29 -0.11 9.67
C ILE A 202 -12.09 1.38 9.93
N PHE A 203 -12.22 2.18 8.87
CA PHE A 203 -12.29 3.63 8.95
C PHE A 203 -13.76 4.07 8.95
N SER A 204 -14.20 4.75 9.99
CA SER A 204 -15.60 5.13 10.16
C SER A 204 -15.73 6.33 11.09
N MET A 205 -16.64 7.25 10.75
CA MET A 205 -17.04 8.36 11.61
C MET A 205 -18.23 8.03 12.53
N THR A 206 -18.82 6.85 12.40
CA THR A 206 -20.00 6.40 13.17
C THR A 206 -19.74 5.16 14.00
N ASN A 207 -18.70 4.38 13.68
CA ASN A 207 -18.31 3.17 14.38
C ASN A 207 -16.85 3.24 14.90
N TYR A 208 -16.65 4.11 15.89
CA TYR A 208 -15.37 4.26 16.56
C TYR A 208 -15.08 3.11 17.53
N ALA A 209 -13.80 2.74 17.63
CA ALA A 209 -13.31 1.89 18.71
C ALA A 209 -13.60 2.53 20.08
N LYS A 210 -14.24 1.77 20.98
CA LYS A 210 -14.66 2.26 22.30
C LYS A 210 -13.61 1.99 23.38
N THR A 211 -12.75 1.00 23.16
CA THR A 211 -11.69 0.58 24.08
C THR A 211 -10.37 0.37 23.34
N PHE A 212 -9.27 0.36 24.08
CA PHE A 212 -7.95 0.07 23.51
C PHE A 212 -7.91 -1.31 22.85
N ASN A 213 -8.50 -2.33 23.50
CA ASN A 213 -8.61 -3.67 22.93
C ASN A 213 -9.41 -3.68 21.61
N SER A 214 -10.52 -2.94 21.52
CA SER A 214 -11.26 -2.82 20.24
C SER A 214 -10.45 -2.10 19.16
N ALA A 215 -9.58 -1.15 19.53
CA ALA A 215 -8.69 -0.50 18.57
C ALA A 215 -7.62 -1.46 18.04
N ILE A 216 -7.19 -2.44 18.84
CA ILE A 216 -6.27 -3.49 18.38
C ILE A 216 -7.02 -4.53 17.55
N TYR A 217 -8.00 -5.22 18.12
CA TYR A 217 -8.61 -6.38 17.48
C TYR A 217 -9.57 -6.00 16.36
N ASP A 218 -10.49 -5.07 16.62
CA ASP A 218 -11.54 -4.70 15.65
C ASP A 218 -11.05 -3.71 14.59
N LYS A 219 -9.83 -3.18 14.74
CA LYS A 219 -9.22 -2.26 13.77
C LYS A 219 -7.89 -2.81 13.24
N GLU A 220 -6.80 -2.77 14.01
CA GLU A 220 -5.46 -3.17 13.53
C GLU A 220 -5.41 -4.61 12.98
N VAL A 221 -5.86 -5.59 13.77
CA VAL A 221 -5.89 -7.00 13.35
C VAL A 221 -6.93 -7.20 12.25
N LEU A 222 -8.19 -6.79 12.49
CA LEU A 222 -9.28 -6.99 11.55
C LEU A 222 -9.01 -6.36 10.18
N MET A 223 -8.32 -5.23 10.12
CA MET A 223 -7.93 -4.57 8.87
C MET A 223 -7.15 -5.54 7.97
N SER A 224 -6.09 -6.15 8.50
CA SER A 224 -5.29 -7.12 7.73
C SER A 224 -6.09 -8.37 7.38
N ARG A 225 -6.97 -8.82 8.29
CA ARG A 225 -7.86 -9.95 8.03
C ARG A 225 -8.85 -9.68 6.90
N LYS A 226 -9.39 -8.46 6.80
CA LYS A 226 -10.27 -8.06 5.70
C LYS A 226 -9.54 -8.02 4.37
N ILE A 227 -8.29 -7.56 4.35
CA ILE A 227 -7.44 -7.61 3.14
C ILE A 227 -7.27 -9.06 2.68
N ILE A 228 -6.85 -9.95 3.58
CA ILE A 228 -6.64 -11.37 3.26
C ILE A 228 -7.94 -12.06 2.83
N GLN A 229 -9.06 -11.82 3.52
CA GLN A 229 -10.39 -12.33 3.15
C GLN A 229 -10.85 -11.87 1.77
N ASN A 230 -10.34 -10.73 1.28
CA ASN A 230 -10.62 -10.20 -0.06
C ASN A 230 -9.64 -10.72 -1.12
N ASN A 231 -8.91 -11.80 -0.84
CA ASN A 231 -7.86 -12.37 -1.70
C ASN A 231 -6.73 -11.37 -2.04
N TRP A 232 -6.51 -10.37 -1.19
CA TRP A 232 -5.40 -9.44 -1.30
C TRP A 232 -4.33 -9.79 -0.27
N ASN A 233 -3.06 -9.63 -0.62
CA ASN A 233 -1.96 -9.94 0.29
C ASN A 233 -1.62 -8.73 1.18
N ILE A 234 -1.00 -9.02 2.31
CA ILE A 234 -0.31 -8.03 3.15
C ILE A 234 1.21 -8.18 2.99
N GLY A 235 1.95 -7.11 3.23
CA GLY A 235 3.40 -7.14 3.16
C GLY A 235 4.06 -6.21 4.16
N SER A 236 5.38 -6.34 4.30
CA SER A 236 6.17 -5.43 5.12
C SER A 236 7.59 -5.24 4.61
N LEU A 237 8.23 -4.18 5.10
CA LEU A 237 9.66 -3.93 4.90
C LEU A 237 10.55 -5.01 5.52
N MET A 238 10.07 -5.70 6.56
CA MET A 238 10.79 -6.79 7.20
C MET A 238 11.04 -7.95 6.23
N LYS A 239 12.31 -8.22 5.92
CA LYS A 239 12.78 -9.22 4.96
C LYS A 239 12.44 -10.65 5.37
N TYR A 240 12.28 -10.89 6.67
CA TYR A 240 11.87 -12.19 7.21
C TYR A 240 10.58 -12.73 6.54
N TYR A 241 9.71 -11.85 6.02
CA TYR A 241 8.50 -12.23 5.30
C TYR A 241 8.47 -11.78 3.82
N GLU A 242 9.61 -11.46 3.20
CA GLU A 242 9.69 -10.89 1.83
C GLU A 242 8.98 -11.72 0.74
N ASN A 243 8.87 -13.04 0.94
CA ASN A 243 8.26 -13.97 -0.02
C ASN A 243 7.05 -14.73 0.53
N VAL A 244 6.48 -14.27 1.65
CA VAL A 244 5.30 -14.91 2.23
C VAL A 244 4.02 -14.37 1.58
N ASP A 245 3.25 -15.25 0.96
CA ASP A 245 1.86 -14.98 0.61
C ASP A 245 0.96 -15.33 1.80
N PHE A 246 0.53 -14.29 2.54
CA PHE A 246 -0.35 -14.43 3.69
C PHE A 246 -1.80 -14.74 3.31
N THR A 247 -2.13 -14.78 2.02
CA THR A 247 -3.41 -15.34 1.57
C THR A 247 -3.45 -16.86 1.67
N PHE A 248 -2.28 -17.52 1.72
CA PHE A 248 -2.12 -18.98 1.84
C PHE A 248 -3.00 -19.77 0.85
N ARG A 249 -3.20 -19.24 -0.37
CA ARG A 249 -4.04 -19.87 -1.40
C ARG A 249 -3.37 -21.09 -2.01
N ASP A 250 -2.07 -20.96 -2.31
CA ASP A 250 -1.30 -22.00 -3.01
C ASP A 250 -0.37 -22.78 -2.05
N LYS A 251 -0.13 -22.23 -0.86
CA LYS A 251 0.79 -22.78 0.16
C LYS A 251 0.17 -22.67 1.54
N THR A 252 0.45 -23.64 2.39
CA THR A 252 0.18 -23.58 3.83
C THR A 252 1.34 -22.90 4.57
N PRO A 253 1.14 -22.44 5.82
CA PRO A 253 2.23 -21.92 6.64
C PRO A 253 3.46 -22.84 6.72
N ASN A 254 3.26 -24.16 6.78
CA ASN A 254 4.34 -25.14 6.91
C ASN A 254 5.25 -25.19 5.67
N ASP A 255 4.75 -24.80 4.50
CA ASP A 255 5.49 -24.84 3.24
C ASP A 255 6.56 -23.73 3.12
N TYR A 256 6.54 -22.74 4.03
CA TYR A 256 7.51 -21.64 4.03
C TYR A 256 8.81 -21.96 4.78
N ASN A 257 8.86 -23.06 5.54
CA ASN A 257 10.02 -23.46 6.35
C ASN A 257 10.57 -22.33 7.25
N ILE A 258 9.68 -21.52 7.83
CA ILE A 258 9.98 -20.45 8.80
C ILE A 258 9.08 -20.58 10.02
N ILE A 259 9.45 -19.91 11.11
CA ILE A 259 8.59 -19.78 12.29
C ILE A 259 7.82 -18.46 12.17
N PHE A 260 6.51 -18.51 12.27
CA PHE A 260 5.68 -17.31 12.27
C PHE A 260 5.76 -16.62 13.64
N LEU A 261 6.28 -15.39 13.64
CA LEU A 261 6.69 -14.64 14.83
C LEU A 261 5.56 -13.79 15.43
N ASP A 262 5.53 -13.70 16.75
CA ASP A 262 4.69 -12.75 17.51
C ASP A 262 5.21 -11.30 17.39
N ASP A 263 4.81 -10.39 18.29
CA ASP A 263 5.29 -9.00 18.30
C ASP A 263 6.79 -8.95 18.52
N ILE A 264 7.51 -8.78 17.42
CA ILE A 264 8.97 -8.69 17.38
C ILE A 264 9.50 -7.29 17.71
N MET A 265 8.66 -6.26 17.90
CA MET A 265 9.14 -4.88 18.04
C MET A 265 9.61 -4.55 19.47
N PHE A 266 10.61 -5.29 19.95
CA PHE A 266 11.25 -5.16 21.26
C PHE A 266 12.78 -5.14 21.15
N PRO A 267 13.49 -4.56 22.15
CA PRO A 267 14.94 -4.43 22.10
C PRO A 267 15.73 -5.73 21.87
N HIS A 268 15.26 -6.87 22.39
CA HIS A 268 15.95 -8.16 22.26
C HIS A 268 15.87 -8.77 20.84
N ASN A 269 14.96 -8.27 19.98
CA ASN A 269 14.83 -8.70 18.58
C ASN A 269 15.63 -7.81 17.61
N ARG A 270 16.20 -6.71 18.10
CA ARG A 270 16.99 -5.79 17.30
C ARG A 270 18.32 -6.44 16.92
N ASN A 271 18.69 -6.36 15.65
CA ASN A 271 19.84 -6.99 15.01
C ASN A 271 19.83 -8.53 15.02
N THR A 272 18.72 -9.15 15.40
CA THR A 272 18.51 -10.61 15.29
C THR A 272 17.40 -10.93 14.29
N THR A 273 16.27 -10.23 14.38
CA THR A 273 15.11 -10.42 13.49
C THR A 273 14.95 -9.24 12.53
N TRP A 274 15.32 -8.04 12.95
CA TRP A 274 15.19 -6.81 12.18
C TRP A 274 16.24 -5.79 12.62
N ASN A 275 16.51 -4.77 11.80
CA ASN A 275 17.25 -3.58 12.22
C ASN A 275 16.54 -2.30 11.74
N GLU A 276 16.88 -1.15 12.32
CA GLU A 276 16.16 0.09 12.03
C GLU A 276 16.23 0.55 10.57
N TYR A 277 17.32 0.27 9.86
CA TYR A 277 17.46 0.64 8.44
C TYR A 277 16.62 -0.27 7.52
N GLU A 278 16.24 -1.45 8.00
CA GLU A 278 15.34 -2.36 7.30
C GLU A 278 13.89 -1.92 7.48
N VAL A 279 13.46 -1.69 8.72
CA VAL A 279 12.05 -1.39 9.02
C VAL A 279 11.71 0.10 8.96
N VAL A 280 12.71 0.98 8.79
CA VAL A 280 12.66 2.45 8.63
C VAL A 280 12.13 3.21 9.84
N PHE A 281 11.11 2.69 10.52
CA PHE A 281 10.57 3.23 11.76
C PHE A 281 10.43 2.10 12.79
N ILE A 282 10.68 2.43 14.06
CA ILE A 282 10.51 1.51 15.20
C ILE A 282 9.50 2.08 16.20
N LYS A 283 8.88 1.22 17.01
CA LYS A 283 8.02 1.66 18.13
C LYS A 283 8.87 2.19 19.29
N GLY A 284 9.28 3.45 19.26
CA GLY A 284 10.17 4.06 20.27
C GLY A 284 9.68 3.99 21.71
N ASN A 285 8.37 3.91 21.93
CA ASN A 285 7.80 3.66 23.25
C ASN A 285 8.20 2.30 23.85
N ARG A 286 8.57 1.31 23.02
CA ARG A 286 9.14 0.01 23.45
C ARG A 286 10.63 0.09 23.82
N PHE A 287 11.28 1.20 23.49
CA PHE A 287 12.71 1.46 23.73
C PHE A 287 12.93 2.53 24.81
N GLY A 288 11.87 2.97 25.50
CA GLY A 288 11.96 4.05 26.50
C GLY A 288 12.36 5.41 25.91
N ILE A 289 12.27 5.56 24.58
CA ILE A 289 12.60 6.83 23.91
C ILE A 289 11.38 7.73 24.01
N GLU A 290 11.42 8.75 24.86
CA GLU A 290 10.36 9.78 24.96
C GLU A 290 10.26 10.68 23.73
#